data_AF-A0A1F8ED04-F1
#
_entry.id   AF-A0A1F8ED04-F1
#
_cell.length_a   1.000
_cell.length_b   1.000
_cell.length_c   1.000
_cell.angle_alpha   90.00
_cell.angle_beta   90.00
_cell.angle_gamma   90.00
#
_symmetry.space_group_name_H-M   'P 1'
#
loop_
_entity.id
_entity.type
_entity.pdbx_description
1 polymer ?
#
loop_
_entity_poly.entity_id
_entity_poly.type
_entity_poly.pdbx_seq_one_letter_code
_entity_poly.pdbx_strand_id
1 'polypeptide(L)'
;MRGFLKEAGLNFYQLNAIVIIVIMIGFAVRILGNSLAFYVANLLVPGFVVNGGIKEYLIAGILLGFLNLLVKPLLKLVAMPLIVLSLGLFSFIINGLILWAIDYIFDFITIENLMALFWTVVIIGIVNIIASVGAKIID
;
A
#
# COMPACT_ATOMS: atom_id res chain seq x y z
N MET A 1 -13.59 -12.59 -28.04
CA MET A 1 -12.13 -12.45 -27.78
C MET A 1 -11.28 -12.52 -29.07
N ARG A 2 -11.35 -13.60 -29.88
CA ARG A 2 -10.62 -13.66 -31.17
C ARG A 2 -11.04 -12.59 -32.19
N GLY A 3 -12.31 -12.15 -32.20
CA GLY A 3 -12.81 -11.06 -33.06
C GLY A 3 -12.22 -9.70 -32.72
N PHE A 4 -12.26 -9.30 -31.43
CA PHE A 4 -11.67 -8.06 -30.92
C PHE A 4 -10.16 -7.92 -31.22
N LEU A 5 -9.41 -9.03 -31.10
CA LEU A 5 -7.99 -9.06 -31.44
C LEU A 5 -7.73 -8.74 -32.91
N LYS A 6 -8.60 -9.23 -33.79
CA LYS A 6 -8.49 -9.02 -35.24
C LYS A 6 -8.87 -7.58 -35.63
N GLU A 7 -9.86 -6.98 -34.96
CA GLU A 7 -10.25 -5.57 -35.14
C GLU A 7 -9.19 -4.60 -34.61
N ALA A 8 -8.55 -4.93 -33.48
CA ALA A 8 -7.48 -4.13 -32.88
C ALA A 8 -6.11 -4.33 -33.56
N GLY A 9 -5.99 -5.27 -34.51
CA GLY A 9 -4.71 -5.63 -35.14
C GLY A 9 -3.69 -6.26 -34.18
N LEU A 10 -4.12 -6.74 -33.01
CA LEU A 10 -3.26 -7.29 -31.98
C LEU A 10 -3.25 -8.82 -32.04
N ASN A 11 -2.08 -9.42 -31.94
CA ASN A 11 -1.94 -10.85 -31.72
C ASN A 11 -1.92 -11.20 -30.22
N PHE A 12 -2.02 -12.49 -29.89
CA PHE A 12 -2.03 -12.95 -28.50
C PHE A 12 -0.75 -12.59 -27.73
N TYR A 13 0.42 -12.52 -28.38
CA TYR A 13 1.67 -12.11 -27.72
C TYR A 13 1.62 -10.64 -27.31
N GLN A 14 1.13 -9.77 -28.20
CA GLN A 14 0.96 -8.35 -27.92
C GLN A 14 -0.07 -8.12 -26.81
N LEU A 15 -1.19 -8.87 -26.81
CA LEU A 15 -2.17 -8.78 -25.72
C LEU A 15 -1.56 -9.18 -24.37
N ASN A 16 -0.85 -10.30 -24.30
CA ASN A 16 -0.20 -10.75 -23.07
C ASN A 16 0.84 -9.74 -22.57
N ALA A 17 1.63 -9.16 -23.49
CA ALA A 17 2.60 -8.12 -23.15
C ALA A 17 1.92 -6.88 -22.56
N ILE A 18 0.83 -6.40 -23.17
CA ILE A 18 0.06 -5.24 -22.67
C ILE A 18 -0.50 -5.54 -21.27
N VAL A 19 -1.10 -6.71 -21.07
CA VAL A 19 -1.64 -7.11 -19.77
C VAL A 19 -0.55 -7.14 -18.70
N ILE A 20 0.62 -7.71 -19.01
CA ILE A 20 1.77 -7.74 -18.08
C ILE A 20 2.23 -6.32 -17.76
N ILE A 21 2.37 -5.45 -18.76
CA ILE A 21 2.80 -4.05 -18.57
C ILE A 21 1.82 -3.30 -17.66
N VAL A 22 0.51 -3.43 -17.90
CA VAL A 22 -0.52 -2.77 -17.08
C VAL A 22 -0.46 -3.25 -15.62
N ILE A 23 -0.29 -4.55 -15.39
CA ILE A 23 -0.13 -5.12 -14.05
C ILE A 23 1.14 -4.57 -13.37
N MET A 24 2.26 -4.52 -14.09
CA MET A 24 3.53 -3.99 -13.59
C MET A 24 3.43 -2.51 -13.22
N ILE A 25 2.76 -1.69 -14.05
CA ILE A 25 2.53 -0.27 -13.77
C ILE A 25 1.70 -0.11 -12.50
N GLY A 26 0.60 -0.85 -12.35
CA GLY A 26 -0.25 -0.77 -11.16
C GLY A 26 0.51 -1.13 -9.87
N PHE A 27 1.39 -2.13 -9.95
CA PHE A 27 2.24 -2.50 -8.82
C PHE A 27 3.28 -1.44 -8.50
N ALA A 28 3.95 -0.87 -9.51
CA ALA A 28 4.92 0.21 -9.35
C ALA A 28 4.29 1.46 -8.72
N VAL A 29 3.13 1.90 -9.21
CA VAL A 29 2.39 3.04 -8.65
C VAL A 29 2.04 2.81 -7.18
N ARG A 30 1.61 1.59 -6.82
CA ARG A 30 1.32 1.25 -5.43
C ARG A 30 2.56 1.33 -4.53
N ILE A 31 3.70 0.82 -4.99
CA ILE A 31 4.96 0.89 -4.23
C ILE A 31 5.39 2.35 -4.04
N LEU A 32 5.37 3.15 -5.10
CA LEU A 32 5.76 4.55 -5.04
C LEU A 32 4.82 5.36 -4.13
N GLY A 33 3.51 5.13 -4.21
CA GLY A 33 2.53 5.73 -3.33
C GLY A 33 2.77 5.38 -1.86
N ASN A 34 3.00 4.10 -1.55
CA ASN A 34 3.33 3.67 -0.19
C ASN A 34 4.66 4.28 0.30
N SER A 35 5.68 4.35 -0.55
CA SER A 35 6.99 4.92 -0.22
C SER A 35 6.87 6.40 0.13
N LEU A 36 6.11 7.14 -0.67
CA LEU A 36 5.78 8.53 -0.41
C LEU A 36 4.99 8.69 0.89
N ALA A 37 4.05 7.78 1.16
CA ALA A 37 3.27 7.79 2.39
C ALA A 37 4.15 7.64 3.64
N PHE A 38 5.16 6.76 3.60
CA PHE A 38 6.14 6.64 4.68
C PHE A 38 7.01 7.88 4.84
N TYR A 39 7.44 8.48 3.73
CA TYR A 39 8.20 9.73 3.76
C TYR A 39 7.40 10.87 4.42
N VAL A 40 6.14 11.04 4.02
CA VAL A 40 5.26 12.05 4.59
C VAL A 40 4.96 11.74 6.07
N ALA A 41 4.76 10.48 6.44
CA ALA A 41 4.55 10.10 7.84
C ALA A 41 5.77 10.43 8.72
N ASN A 42 6.99 10.17 8.23
CA ASN A 42 8.23 10.51 8.93
C ASN A 42 8.41 12.02 9.18
N LEU A 43 7.84 12.87 8.32
CA LEU A 43 7.88 14.33 8.49
C LEU A 43 6.80 14.85 9.44
N LEU A 44 5.61 14.24 9.44
CA LEU A 44 4.43 14.78 10.10
C LEU A 44 4.10 14.13 11.44
N VAL A 45 4.61 12.93 11.71
CA VAL A 45 4.25 12.14 12.89
C VAL A 45 5.42 12.06 13.86
N PRO A 46 5.38 12.80 15.00
CA PRO A 46 6.36 12.64 16.05
C PRO A 46 6.38 11.20 16.57
N GLY A 47 7.57 10.61 16.68
CA GLY A 47 7.78 9.24 17.12
C GLY A 47 7.61 8.18 16.02
N PHE A 48 7.43 8.57 14.76
CA PHE A 48 7.59 7.69 13.60
C PHE A 48 8.88 8.06 12.86
N VAL A 49 9.86 7.15 12.87
CA VAL A 49 11.18 7.41 12.29
C VAL A 49 11.51 6.33 11.26
N VAL A 50 11.97 6.76 10.08
CA VAL A 50 12.61 5.91 9.07
C VAL A 50 14.08 6.29 9.01
N ASN A 51 14.95 5.42 9.52
CA ASN A 51 16.39 5.62 9.54
C ASN A 51 17.00 5.28 8.17
N GLY A 52 17.51 6.28 7.46
CA GLY A 52 18.15 6.09 6.15
C GLY A 52 17.81 7.21 5.17
N GLY A 53 17.70 6.87 3.89
CA GLY A 53 17.33 7.77 2.81
C GLY A 53 16.27 7.17 1.88
N ILE A 54 16.33 7.57 0.61
CA ILE A 54 15.34 7.18 -0.42
C ILE A 54 15.20 5.66 -0.54
N LYS A 55 16.29 4.92 -0.34
CA LYS A 55 16.31 3.46 -0.41
C LYS A 55 15.39 2.84 0.64
N GLU A 56 15.44 3.31 1.88
CA GLU A 56 14.67 2.78 3.00
C GLU A 56 13.17 3.09 2.84
N TYR A 57 12.82 4.27 2.33
CA TYR A 57 11.43 4.57 1.97
C TYR A 57 10.89 3.66 0.86
N LEU A 58 11.71 3.36 -0.17
CA LEU A 58 11.35 2.41 -1.21
C LEU A 58 11.16 1.00 -0.66
N ILE A 59 12.07 0.54 0.20
CA ILE A 59 11.97 -0.76 0.87
C ILE A 59 10.68 -0.80 1.71
N ALA A 60 10.40 0.24 2.51
CA ALA A 60 9.17 0.35 3.29
C ALA A 60 7.92 0.26 2.40
N GLY A 61 7.91 0.95 1.27
CA GLY A 61 6.80 0.92 0.32
C GLY A 61 6.59 -0.45 -0.31
N ILE A 62 7.67 -1.16 -0.63
CA ILE A 62 7.63 -2.56 -1.12
C ILE A 62 7.07 -3.48 -0.04
N LEU A 63 7.56 -3.38 1.20
CA LEU A 63 7.12 -4.19 2.33
C LEU A 63 5.63 -4.00 2.62
N LEU A 64 5.18 -2.76 2.69
CA LEU A 64 3.76 -2.46 2.88
C LEU A 64 2.92 -2.96 1.69
N GLY A 65 3.43 -2.84 0.46
CA GLY A 65 2.80 -3.42 -0.72
C GLY A 65 2.63 -4.94 -0.59
N PHE A 66 3.68 -5.64 -0.20
CA PHE A 66 3.71 -7.09 -0.02
C PHE A 66 2.79 -7.56 1.11
N LEU A 67 2.86 -6.93 2.29
CA LEU A 67 1.99 -7.25 3.42
C LEU A 67 0.51 -6.98 3.09
N ASN A 68 0.22 -5.94 2.32
CA ASN A 68 -1.14 -5.67 1.84
C ASN A 68 -1.66 -6.72 0.84
N LEU A 69 -0.76 -7.41 0.12
CA LEU A 69 -1.13 -8.47 -0.82
C LEU A 69 -1.32 -9.82 -0.11
N LEU A 70 -0.48 -10.15 0.88
CA LEU A 70 -0.49 -11.48 1.51
C LEU A 70 -1.17 -11.49 2.87
N VAL A 71 -0.78 -10.59 3.78
CA VAL A 71 -1.17 -10.63 5.19
C VAL A 71 -2.53 -9.99 5.41
N LYS A 72 -2.75 -8.82 4.81
CA LYS A 72 -4.01 -8.06 4.99
C LYS A 72 -5.27 -8.83 4.60
N PRO A 73 -5.33 -9.61 3.50
CA PRO A 73 -6.50 -10.43 3.18
C PRO A 73 -6.82 -11.46 4.27
N LEU A 74 -5.78 -12.11 4.82
CA LEU A 74 -5.94 -13.10 5.89
C LEU A 74 -6.45 -12.45 7.18
N LEU A 75 -5.85 -11.32 7.58
CA LEU A 75 -6.29 -10.56 8.75
C LEU A 75 -7.73 -10.08 8.59
N LYS A 76 -8.08 -9.58 7.40
CA LYS A 76 -9.46 -9.15 7.10
C LYS A 76 -10.46 -10.29 7.12
N LEU A 77 -10.07 -11.48 6.66
CA LEU A 77 -10.94 -12.65 6.66
C LEU A 77 -11.31 -13.05 8.09
N VAL A 78 -10.30 -13.13 8.98
CA VAL A 78 -10.51 -13.49 10.40
C VAL A 78 -11.25 -12.38 11.14
N ALA A 79 -10.87 -11.13 10.90
CA ALA A 79 -11.48 -9.97 11.55
C ALA A 79 -12.81 -9.53 10.93
N MET A 80 -13.29 -10.18 9.86
CA MET A 80 -14.48 -9.75 9.12
C MET A 80 -15.70 -9.52 10.02
N PRO A 81 -16.04 -10.39 10.99
CA PRO A 81 -17.17 -10.13 11.89
C PRO A 81 -16.99 -8.83 12.68
N LEU A 82 -15.79 -8.59 13.21
CA LEU A 82 -15.46 -7.37 13.95
C LEU A 82 -15.44 -6.13 13.05
N ILE A 83 -14.98 -6.26 11.81
CA ILE A 83 -15.02 -5.19 10.81
C ILE A 83 -16.48 -4.78 10.58
N VAL A 84 -17.39 -5.72 10.37
CA VAL A 84 -18.82 -5.41 10.16
C VAL A 84 -19.44 -4.80 11.41
N LEU A 85 -19.20 -5.38 12.58
CA LEU A 85 -19.74 -4.88 13.86
C LEU A 85 -19.26 -3.46 14.20
N SER A 86 -18.04 -3.11 13.79
CA SER A 86 -17.43 -1.79 14.00
C SER A 86 -17.65 -0.81 12.84
N LEU A 87 -18.51 -1.15 11.86
CA LEU A 87 -18.77 -0.35 10.66
C LEU A 87 -17.51 -0.01 9.85
N GLY A 88 -16.51 -0.89 9.87
CA GLY A 88 -15.25 -0.73 9.16
C GLY A 88 -14.11 -0.18 10.02
N LEU A 89 -14.37 0.33 11.23
CA LEU A 89 -13.33 0.92 12.09
C LEU A 89 -12.21 -0.08 12.43
N PHE A 90 -12.52 -1.36 12.59
CA PHE A 90 -11.51 -2.40 12.84
C PHE A 90 -10.50 -2.55 11.69
N SER A 91 -10.81 -2.06 10.48
CA SER A 91 -9.83 -2.01 9.38
C SER A 91 -8.66 -1.09 9.69
N PHE A 92 -8.88 -0.04 10.50
CA PHE A 92 -7.82 0.85 10.98
C PHE A 92 -6.84 0.09 11.87
N ILE A 93 -7.36 -0.76 12.77
CA ILE A 93 -6.55 -1.63 13.63
C ILE A 93 -5.71 -2.59 12.78
N ILE A 94 -6.29 -3.19 11.74
CA ILE A 94 -5.54 -4.07 10.82
C ILE A 94 -4.40 -3.33 10.13
N ASN A 95 -4.62 -2.09 9.67
CA ASN A 95 -3.55 -1.29 9.08
C ASN A 95 -2.45 -0.97 10.10
N GLY A 96 -2.83 -0.65 11.35
CA GLY A 96 -1.89 -0.45 12.45
C GLY A 96 -1.08 -1.70 12.76
N LEU A 97 -1.72 -2.87 12.82
CA LEU A 97 -1.03 -4.15 13.01
C LEU A 97 -0.01 -4.44 11.92
N ILE A 98 -0.33 -4.10 10.66
CA ILE A 98 0.62 -4.25 9.54
C ILE A 98 1.82 -3.31 9.71
N LEU A 99 1.60 -2.05 10.06
CA LEU A 99 2.71 -1.11 10.28
C LEU A 99 3.56 -1.50 11.49
N TRP A 100 2.92 -1.92 12.57
CA TRP A 100 3.59 -2.43 13.75
C TRP A 100 4.39 -3.71 13.44
N ALA A 101 3.90 -4.57 12.55
CA ALA A 101 4.67 -5.71 12.09
C ALA A 101 5.92 -5.29 11.28
N ILE A 102 5.85 -4.22 10.50
CA ILE A 102 7.03 -3.69 9.78
C ILE A 102 8.05 -3.16 10.78
N ASP A 103 7.62 -2.32 11.72
CA ASP A 103 8.44 -1.80 12.82
C ASP A 103 9.12 -2.93 13.62
N TYR A 104 8.37 -3.98 13.95
CA TYR A 104 8.89 -5.11 14.70
C TYR A 104 9.92 -5.97 13.94
N ILE A 105 9.78 -6.08 12.61
CA ILE A 105 10.64 -6.96 11.79
C ILE A 105 11.87 -6.21 11.26
N PHE A 106 11.79 -4.89 11.10
CA PHE A 106 12.80 -4.12 10.39
C PHE A 106 13.31 -2.93 11.21
N ASP A 107 14.57 -3.00 11.65
CA ASP A 107 15.23 -2.01 12.51
C ASP A 107 15.32 -0.59 11.91
N PHE A 108 15.11 -0.43 10.61
CA PHE A 108 15.16 0.88 9.96
C PHE A 108 13.87 1.69 10.12
N ILE A 109 12.78 1.08 10.61
CA ILE A 109 11.54 1.76 10.96
C ILE A 109 11.39 1.70 12.47
N THR A 110 10.99 2.81 13.08
CA THR A 110 10.77 2.91 14.51
C THR A 110 9.46 3.61 14.78
N ILE A 111 8.59 2.98 15.56
CA ILE A 111 7.33 3.54 16.03
C ILE A 111 7.34 3.58 17.57
N GLU A 112 7.65 4.74 18.14
CA GLU A 112 7.98 4.87 19.57
C GLU A 112 6.82 4.56 20.51
N ASN A 113 5.58 4.85 20.10
CA ASN A 113 4.41 4.72 20.96
C ASN A 113 3.11 4.54 20.17
N LEU A 114 2.02 4.23 20.88
CA LEU A 114 0.71 3.99 20.27
C LEU A 114 0.15 5.22 19.55
N MET A 115 0.46 6.44 20.01
CA MET A 115 0.04 7.68 19.35
C MET A 115 0.76 7.87 18.01
N ALA A 116 2.06 7.60 17.97
CA ALA A 116 2.83 7.60 16.73
C ALA A 116 2.27 6.57 15.75
N LEU A 117 1.96 5.35 16.22
CA LEU A 117 1.33 4.33 15.39
C LEU A 117 0.00 4.81 14.82
N PHE A 118 -0.88 5.35 15.68
CA PHE A 118 -2.19 5.86 15.29
C PHE A 118 -2.06 6.92 14.19
N TRP A 119 -1.28 7.97 14.42
CA TRP A 119 -1.12 9.05 13.45
C TRP A 119 -0.42 8.59 12.17
N THR A 120 0.52 7.65 12.25
CA THR A 120 1.14 7.05 11.07
C THR A 120 0.10 6.34 10.20
N VAL A 121 -0.79 5.54 10.78
CA VAL A 121 -1.87 4.88 10.04
C VAL A 121 -2.79 5.91 9.37
N VAL A 122 -3.15 7.00 10.09
CA VAL A 122 -3.98 8.07 9.53
C VAL A 122 -3.29 8.72 8.33
N ILE A 123 -2.04 9.18 8.50
CA ILE A 123 -1.30 9.89 7.46
C ILE A 123 -1.07 9.00 6.25
N ILE A 124 -0.62 7.74 6.45
CA ILE A 124 -0.44 6.80 5.35
C ILE A 124 -1.76 6.54 4.62
N GLY A 125 -2.87 6.41 5.35
CA GLY A 125 -4.20 6.26 4.78
C GLY A 125 -4.59 7.45 3.90
N ILE A 126 -4.41 8.68 4.40
CA ILE A 126 -4.73 9.91 3.66
C ILE A 126 -3.87 10.04 2.40
N VAL A 127 -2.55 9.85 2.51
CA VAL A 127 -1.63 9.94 1.37
C VAL A 127 -2.02 8.91 0.31
N ASN A 128 -2.32 7.68 0.70
CA ASN A 128 -2.75 6.64 -0.24
C ASN A 128 -4.10 6.96 -0.91
N ILE A 129 -5.05 7.57 -0.19
CA ILE A 129 -6.31 8.04 -0.79
C ILE A 129 -6.02 9.10 -1.85
N ILE A 130 -5.22 10.12 -1.51
CA ILE A 130 -4.86 11.21 -2.43
C ILE A 130 -4.13 10.66 -3.65
N ALA A 131 -3.16 9.76 -3.46
CA ALA A 131 -2.43 9.12 -4.54
C ALA A 131 -3.37 8.30 -5.45
N SER A 132 -4.36 7.62 -4.87
CA SER A 132 -5.33 6.84 -5.65
C SER A 132 -6.31 7.72 -6.44
N VAL A 133 -6.71 8.87 -5.89
CA VAL A 133 -7.58 9.83 -6.56
C VAL A 133 -6.82 10.54 -7.67
N GLY A 134 -5.59 10.98 -7.40
CA GLY A 134 -4.71 11.58 -8.41
C GLY A 134 -4.47 10.65 -9.59
N ALA A 135 -4.19 9.37 -9.34
CA ALA A 135 -4.01 8.38 -10.41
C ALA A 135 -5.27 8.25 -11.29
N LYS A 136 -6.46 8.22 -10.69
CA LYS A 136 -7.73 8.11 -11.42
C LYS A 136 -8.13 9.35 -12.23
N ILE A 137 -7.60 10.53 -11.91
CA ILE A 137 -7.92 11.78 -12.63
C ILE A 137 -7.10 11.89 -13.93
N ILE A 138 -5.98 11.17 -14.01
CA ILE A 138 -5.06 11.20 -15.16
C ILE A 138 -5.49 10.21 -16.26
N ASP A 139 -6.30 9.21 -15.90
CA ASP A 139 -6.92 8.22 -16.80
C ASP A 139 -8.27 8.71 -17.36
#